data_AF-A0A7J3FEF8-F1
#
_entry.id   AF-A0A7J3FEF8-F1
#
_cell.length_a   1.000
_cell.length_b   1.000
_cell.length_c   1.000
_cell.angle_alpha   90.00
_cell.angle_beta   90.00
_cell.angle_gamma   90.00
#
_symmetry.space_group_name_H-M   'P 1'
#
loop_
_entity.id
_entity.type
_entity.pdbx_description
1 polymer ?
#
loop_
_entity_poly.entity_id
_entity_poly.type
_entity_poly.pdbx_seq_one_letter_code
_entity_poly.pdbx_strand_id
1 'polypeptide(L)'
;MRTEEVEKYFGNLERSVQGALEVAKKARKLGFDPELEPEIPLTRDFAERVERLLGLPGLAEEIRQLERDRSREELALTVAARMASRDLELDEQAVAERALRVALAIITEAVPGAAVLEGITKVEVRRNPNGTRYLSLHFASPIRAAGGTAAALTILVGDVIRRKLHLDRFLPSEEEIERYVEEAELYAELEHLQFTPSPEDIRLAVRNLPVEVTGEPTNKEAVVTAHRNLPRVGHNFVRGGAILALVEGVLQKAPKLLKYVEKLELDGWDWLHKVAEKLQVAERDQTEEGEEEEGEEEEGEEEEGEERYLKEVIGGRPFLCPPHARGGFRLRYGRARNTGYATV
;
A
#
# COMPACT_ATOMS: atom_id res chain seq x y z
N MET A 1 -26.92 17.90 -7.17
CA MET A 1 -26.69 18.93 -8.20
C MET A 1 -25.99 20.12 -7.54
N ARG A 2 -24.94 20.67 -8.14
CA ARG A 2 -24.22 21.83 -7.56
C ARG A 2 -25.12 23.07 -7.65
N THR A 3 -25.03 23.98 -6.68
CA THR A 3 -25.74 25.26 -6.75
C THR A 3 -25.05 26.20 -7.72
N GLU A 4 -25.76 27.20 -8.25
CA GLU A 4 -25.21 28.20 -9.19
C GLU A 4 -24.01 28.94 -8.59
N GLU A 5 -24.04 29.23 -7.28
CA GLU A 5 -22.91 29.83 -6.57
C GLU A 5 -21.65 28.95 -6.58
N VAL A 6 -21.82 27.64 -6.42
CA VAL A 6 -20.72 26.66 -6.45
C VAL A 6 -20.15 26.55 -7.87
N GLU A 7 -21.00 26.55 -8.89
CA GLU A 7 -20.55 26.55 -10.29
C GLU A 7 -19.76 27.82 -10.63
N LYS A 8 -20.24 28.98 -10.19
CA LYS A 8 -19.52 30.25 -10.34
C LYS A 8 -18.17 30.25 -9.63
N TYR A 9 -18.10 29.67 -8.44
CA TYR A 9 -16.85 29.51 -7.69
C TYR A 9 -15.84 28.66 -8.48
N PHE A 10 -16.24 27.47 -8.95
CA PHE A 10 -15.35 26.61 -9.74
C PHE A 10 -14.94 27.27 -11.07
N GLY A 11 -15.86 27.95 -11.77
CA GLY A 11 -15.55 28.69 -12.99
C GLY A 11 -14.56 29.84 -12.78
N ASN A 12 -14.51 30.44 -11.59
CA ASN A 12 -13.48 31.42 -11.24
C ASN A 12 -12.10 30.75 -11.05
N LEU A 13 -12.06 29.61 -10.37
CA LEU A 13 -10.82 28.85 -10.18
C LEU A 13 -10.25 28.37 -11.51
N GLU A 14 -11.07 27.79 -12.38
CA GLU A 14 -10.65 27.31 -13.70
C GLU A 14 -10.05 28.43 -14.54
N ARG A 15 -10.66 29.62 -14.56
CA ARG A 15 -10.11 30.78 -15.28
C ARG A 15 -8.76 31.23 -14.74
N SER A 16 -8.61 31.29 -13.41
CA SER A 16 -7.34 31.65 -12.77
C SER A 16 -6.24 30.64 -13.07
N VAL A 17 -6.54 29.35 -12.98
CA VAL A 17 -5.61 28.26 -13.30
C VAL A 17 -5.21 28.30 -14.77
N GLN A 18 -6.17 28.50 -15.68
CA GLN A 18 -5.87 28.62 -17.11
C GLN A 18 -4.96 29.83 -17.39
N GLY A 19 -5.20 30.96 -16.74
CA GLY A 19 -4.35 32.14 -16.85
C GLY A 19 -2.89 31.85 -16.43
N ALA A 20 -2.70 31.15 -15.30
CA ALA A 20 -1.38 30.74 -14.85
C ALA A 20 -0.71 29.75 -15.83
N LEU A 21 -1.47 28.79 -16.38
CA LEU A 21 -0.96 27.82 -17.33
C LEU A 21 -0.48 28.47 -18.63
N GLU A 22 -1.16 29.50 -19.13
CA GLU A 22 -0.72 30.24 -20.31
C GLU A 22 0.59 31.00 -20.09
N VAL A 23 0.80 31.52 -18.88
CA VAL A 23 2.10 32.11 -18.49
C VAL A 23 3.19 31.04 -18.50
N ALA A 24 2.92 29.89 -17.88
CA ALA A 24 3.86 28.76 -17.82
C ALA A 24 4.23 28.25 -19.23
N LYS A 25 3.25 28.08 -20.13
CA LYS A 25 3.51 27.68 -21.53
C LYS A 25 4.42 28.65 -22.26
N LYS A 26 4.20 29.96 -22.10
CA LYS A 26 5.05 30.99 -22.72
C LYS A 26 6.48 30.92 -22.20
N ALA A 27 6.66 30.70 -20.89
CA ALA A 27 7.97 30.57 -20.27
C ALA A 27 8.70 29.30 -20.74
N ARG A 28 8.04 28.13 -20.69
CA ARG A 28 8.63 26.84 -21.10
C ARG A 28 9.07 26.83 -22.57
N LYS A 29 8.33 27.50 -23.46
CA LYS A 29 8.69 27.66 -24.88
C LYS A 29 9.98 28.43 -25.14
N LEU A 30 10.53 29.14 -24.14
CA LEU A 30 11.83 29.80 -24.27
C LEU A 30 13.00 28.81 -24.22
N GLY A 31 12.78 27.56 -23.79
CA GLY A 31 13.78 26.48 -23.82
C GLY A 31 14.85 26.57 -22.73
N PHE A 32 14.55 27.21 -21.59
CA PHE A 32 15.46 27.28 -20.43
C PHE A 32 15.28 26.12 -19.44
N ASP A 33 14.21 25.35 -19.58
CA ASP A 33 13.84 24.24 -18.69
C ASP A 33 13.95 22.89 -19.44
N PRO A 34 13.93 21.74 -18.73
CA PRO A 34 14.07 20.40 -19.36
C PRO A 34 13.02 20.10 -20.44
N GLU A 35 11.80 20.63 -20.26
CA GLU A 35 10.67 20.41 -21.17
C GLU A 35 10.09 21.73 -21.69
N LEU A 36 9.66 21.73 -22.95
CA LEU A 36 9.10 22.90 -23.66
C LEU A 36 7.63 23.18 -23.33
N GLU A 37 6.96 22.25 -22.65
CA GLU A 37 5.57 22.37 -22.21
C GLU A 37 5.49 22.17 -20.68
N PRO A 38 4.45 22.67 -20.01
CA PRO A 38 4.26 22.44 -18.57
C PRO A 38 4.09 20.95 -18.24
N GLU A 39 4.91 20.47 -17.31
CA GLU A 39 4.97 19.04 -16.90
C GLU A 39 3.86 18.61 -15.92
N ILE A 40 3.04 19.55 -15.42
CA ILE A 40 1.95 19.29 -14.48
C ILE A 40 0.61 19.36 -15.24
N PRO A 41 0.02 18.21 -15.65
CA PRO A 41 -1.23 18.20 -16.38
C PRO A 41 -2.41 18.55 -15.46
N LEU A 42 -3.41 19.24 -16.03
CA LEU A 42 -4.70 19.46 -15.36
C LEU A 42 -5.63 18.26 -15.59
N THR A 43 -6.32 17.85 -14.54
CA THR A 43 -7.26 16.72 -14.54
C THR A 43 -8.53 17.13 -13.80
N ARG A 44 -9.70 16.71 -14.30
CA ARG A 44 -10.99 17.10 -13.71
C ARG A 44 -11.47 16.15 -12.62
N ASP A 45 -11.20 14.87 -12.78
CA ASP A 45 -11.64 13.81 -11.87
C ASP A 45 -10.50 12.80 -11.66
N PHE A 46 -10.74 11.80 -10.80
CA PHE A 46 -9.73 10.78 -10.52
C PHE A 46 -9.47 9.87 -11.73
N ALA A 47 -10.45 9.65 -12.60
CA ALA A 47 -10.30 8.82 -13.79
C ALA A 47 -9.30 9.45 -14.77
N GLU A 48 -9.41 10.77 -15.01
CA GLU A 48 -8.42 11.54 -15.76
C GLU A 48 -7.06 11.58 -15.07
N ARG A 49 -7.01 11.64 -13.73
CA ARG A 49 -5.74 11.52 -13.00
C ARG A 49 -5.04 10.21 -13.29
N VAL A 50 -5.76 9.09 -13.22
CA VAL A 50 -5.21 7.76 -13.50
C VAL A 50 -4.72 7.67 -14.95
N GLU A 51 -5.52 8.11 -15.92
CA GLU A 51 -5.15 8.10 -17.34
C GLU A 51 -3.93 8.97 -17.63
N ARG A 52 -3.89 10.21 -17.11
CA ARG A 52 -2.77 11.14 -17.33
C ARG A 52 -1.50 10.69 -16.63
N LEU A 53 -1.60 10.17 -15.41
CA LEU A 53 -0.46 9.69 -14.65
C LEU A 53 0.22 8.50 -15.35
N LEU A 54 -0.57 7.59 -15.91
CA LEU A 54 -0.07 6.39 -16.56
C LEU A 54 0.16 6.55 -18.08
N GLY A 55 -0.31 7.64 -18.67
CA GLY A 55 -0.21 7.88 -20.12
C GLY A 55 -0.97 6.86 -20.95
N LEU A 56 -2.18 6.43 -20.52
CA LEU A 56 -2.97 5.37 -21.16
C LEU A 56 -4.28 5.93 -21.76
N PRO A 57 -4.27 6.35 -23.04
CA PRO A 57 -5.44 6.98 -23.67
C PRO A 57 -6.71 6.11 -23.60
N GLY A 58 -7.82 6.72 -23.18
CA GLY A 58 -9.14 6.07 -23.10
C GLY A 58 -9.42 5.30 -21.81
N LEU A 59 -8.43 5.20 -20.91
CA LEU A 59 -8.60 4.55 -19.61
C LEU A 59 -9.62 5.28 -18.72
N ALA A 60 -9.70 6.62 -18.75
CA ALA A 60 -10.63 7.35 -17.91
C ALA A 60 -12.09 7.01 -18.26
N GLU A 61 -12.40 6.83 -19.54
CA GLU A 61 -13.74 6.46 -19.98
C GLU A 61 -14.11 5.05 -19.54
N GLU A 62 -13.17 4.10 -19.63
CA GLU A 62 -13.37 2.74 -19.11
C GLU A 62 -13.60 2.72 -17.60
N ILE A 63 -12.82 3.49 -16.84
CA ILE A 63 -13.00 3.65 -15.38
C ILE A 63 -14.39 4.18 -15.07
N ARG A 64 -14.84 5.26 -15.73
CA ARG A 64 -16.17 5.86 -15.51
C ARG A 64 -17.31 4.92 -15.82
N GLN A 65 -17.17 4.08 -16.84
CA GLN A 65 -18.18 3.08 -17.20
C GLN A 65 -18.31 1.99 -16.13
N LEU A 66 -17.20 1.59 -15.52
CA LEU A 66 -17.16 0.51 -14.53
C LEU A 66 -17.39 0.97 -13.09
N GLU A 67 -17.23 2.26 -12.79
CA GLU A 67 -17.31 2.84 -11.45
C GLU A 67 -18.72 2.80 -10.84
N ARG A 68 -19.78 2.92 -11.65
CA ARG A 68 -21.14 3.28 -11.20
C ARG A 68 -21.67 2.50 -9.98
N ASP A 69 -21.34 1.22 -9.89
CA ASP A 69 -21.87 0.32 -8.85
C ASP A 69 -20.76 -0.40 -8.06
N ARG A 70 -19.50 0.09 -8.09
CA ARG A 70 -18.33 -0.60 -7.53
C ARG A 70 -17.55 0.26 -6.54
N SER A 71 -16.97 -0.38 -5.52
CA SER A 71 -15.94 0.27 -4.70
C SER A 71 -14.65 0.51 -5.51
N ARG A 72 -13.73 1.34 -4.99
CA ARG A 72 -12.43 1.60 -5.65
C ARG A 72 -11.63 0.32 -5.85
N GLU A 73 -11.65 -0.56 -4.87
CA GLU A 73 -10.91 -1.81 -4.85
C GLU A 73 -11.50 -2.81 -5.85
N GLU A 74 -12.84 -2.94 -5.88
CA GLU A 74 -13.54 -3.78 -6.86
C GLU A 74 -13.33 -3.28 -8.29
N LEU A 75 -13.36 -1.96 -8.47
CA LEU A 75 -13.07 -1.32 -9.75
C LEU A 75 -11.64 -1.63 -10.19
N ALA A 76 -10.66 -1.50 -9.30
CA ALA A 76 -9.26 -1.79 -9.59
C ALA A 76 -9.05 -3.24 -10.04
N LEU A 77 -9.63 -4.19 -9.33
CA LEU A 77 -9.56 -5.62 -9.67
C LEU A 77 -10.26 -5.93 -11.00
N THR A 78 -11.44 -5.35 -11.22
CA THR A 78 -12.20 -5.56 -12.45
C THR A 78 -11.45 -5.02 -13.66
N VAL A 79 -10.91 -3.80 -13.57
CA VAL A 79 -10.12 -3.17 -14.63
C VAL A 79 -8.85 -3.98 -14.88
N ALA A 80 -8.09 -4.35 -13.85
CA ALA A 80 -6.87 -5.13 -14.00
C ALA A 80 -7.11 -6.52 -14.61
N ALA A 81 -8.14 -7.23 -14.15
CA ALA A 81 -8.52 -8.52 -14.70
C ALA A 81 -8.93 -8.42 -16.19
N ARG A 82 -9.63 -7.35 -16.56
CA ARG A 82 -10.06 -7.09 -17.94
C ARG A 82 -8.87 -6.74 -18.84
N MET A 83 -7.94 -5.92 -18.37
CA MET A 83 -6.70 -5.59 -19.09
C MET A 83 -5.85 -6.85 -19.30
N ALA A 84 -5.67 -7.66 -18.25
CA ALA A 84 -4.95 -8.92 -18.31
C ALA A 84 -5.54 -9.93 -19.31
N SER A 85 -6.84 -9.83 -19.61
CA SER A 85 -7.54 -10.73 -20.55
C SER A 85 -7.63 -10.20 -21.98
N ARG A 86 -7.42 -8.90 -22.22
CA ARG A 86 -7.69 -8.23 -23.51
C ARG A 86 -6.45 -7.83 -24.29
N ASP A 87 -5.36 -7.47 -23.61
CA ASP A 87 -4.16 -6.91 -24.23
C ASP A 87 -3.24 -8.00 -24.81
N LEU A 88 -3.77 -8.85 -25.70
CA LEU A 88 -3.06 -9.98 -26.32
C LEU A 88 -1.94 -9.56 -27.30
N GLU A 89 -1.82 -8.27 -27.61
CA GLU A 89 -0.77 -7.72 -28.49
C GLU A 89 0.53 -7.42 -27.75
N LEU A 90 0.48 -7.32 -26.42
CA LEU A 90 1.64 -7.11 -25.56
C LEU A 90 2.15 -8.45 -25.01
N ASP A 91 3.41 -8.51 -24.60
CA ASP A 91 3.90 -9.67 -23.87
C ASP A 91 3.24 -9.79 -22.48
N GLU A 92 3.20 -11.00 -21.92
CA GLU A 92 2.54 -11.29 -20.64
C GLU A 92 3.07 -10.39 -19.49
N GLN A 93 4.34 -10.00 -19.54
CA GLN A 93 4.98 -9.19 -18.51
C GLN A 93 4.50 -7.74 -18.57
N ALA A 94 4.50 -7.13 -19.75
CA ALA A 94 4.03 -5.78 -20.00
C ALA A 94 2.53 -5.63 -19.71
N VAL A 95 1.72 -6.65 -20.07
CA VAL A 95 0.30 -6.70 -19.70
C VAL A 95 0.13 -6.72 -18.18
N ALA A 96 0.86 -7.60 -17.49
CA ALA A 96 0.76 -7.71 -16.04
C ALA A 96 1.20 -6.43 -15.33
N GLU A 97 2.32 -5.84 -15.75
CA GLU A 97 2.83 -4.60 -15.19
C GLU A 97 1.84 -3.45 -15.37
N ARG A 98 1.32 -3.28 -16.59
CA ARG A 98 0.34 -2.24 -16.91
C ARG A 98 -0.93 -2.41 -16.07
N ALA A 99 -1.46 -3.62 -16.00
CA ALA A 99 -2.66 -3.91 -15.21
C ALA A 99 -2.45 -3.65 -13.71
N LEU A 100 -1.27 -4.00 -13.17
CA LEU A 100 -0.91 -3.78 -11.77
C LEU A 100 -0.80 -2.29 -11.44
N ARG A 101 -0.11 -1.51 -12.29
CA ARG A 101 0.03 -0.04 -12.14
C ARG A 101 -1.32 0.66 -12.21
N VAL A 102 -2.20 0.24 -13.13
CA VAL A 102 -3.57 0.76 -13.23
C VAL A 102 -4.37 0.46 -11.96
N ALA A 103 -4.30 -0.77 -11.44
CA ALA A 103 -4.98 -1.10 -10.20
C ALA A 103 -4.49 -0.27 -9.02
N LEU A 104 -3.17 -0.15 -8.85
CA LEU A 104 -2.59 0.66 -7.78
C LEU A 104 -3.01 2.14 -7.90
N ALA A 105 -3.03 2.68 -9.12
CA ALA A 105 -3.50 4.04 -9.38
C ALA A 105 -4.99 4.21 -9.01
N ILE A 106 -5.84 3.24 -9.31
CA ILE A 106 -7.27 3.29 -8.95
C ILE A 106 -7.45 3.21 -7.44
N ILE A 107 -6.76 2.27 -6.77
CA ILE A 107 -6.84 2.07 -5.31
C ILE A 107 -6.42 3.33 -4.55
N THR A 108 -5.41 4.03 -5.06
CA THR A 108 -4.84 5.23 -4.42
C THR A 108 -5.38 6.54 -4.99
N GLU A 109 -6.38 6.47 -5.87
CA GLU A 109 -6.96 7.60 -6.61
C GLU A 109 -5.92 8.48 -7.35
N ALA A 110 -4.78 7.87 -7.70
CA ALA A 110 -3.63 8.48 -8.32
C ALA A 110 -3.08 9.70 -7.54
N VAL A 111 -3.28 9.74 -6.21
CA VAL A 111 -2.78 10.81 -5.34
C VAL A 111 -1.28 10.64 -5.03
N PRO A 112 -0.80 9.48 -4.55
CA PRO A 112 0.62 9.26 -4.32
C PRO A 112 1.31 8.84 -5.63
N GLY A 113 1.50 9.80 -6.56
CA GLY A 113 2.06 9.54 -7.90
C GLY A 113 3.37 8.76 -7.89
N ALA A 114 4.26 9.04 -6.93
CA ALA A 114 5.52 8.31 -6.75
C ALA A 114 5.31 6.82 -6.46
N ALA A 115 4.31 6.44 -5.66
CA ALA A 115 4.05 5.02 -5.41
C ALA A 115 3.51 4.29 -6.65
N VAL A 116 2.71 4.98 -7.48
CA VAL A 116 2.17 4.42 -8.72
C VAL A 116 3.26 4.25 -9.79
N LEU A 117 4.15 5.23 -9.91
CA LEU A 117 5.18 5.24 -10.95
C LEU A 117 6.45 4.50 -10.54
N GLU A 118 6.85 4.60 -9.27
CA GLU A 118 8.14 4.12 -8.76
C GLU A 118 7.98 3.02 -7.70
N GLY A 119 6.80 2.86 -7.09
CA GLY A 119 6.58 1.86 -6.05
C GLY A 119 6.58 0.42 -6.58
N ILE A 120 6.22 0.21 -7.84
CA ILE A 120 6.41 -1.03 -8.59
C ILE A 120 7.44 -0.75 -9.69
N THR A 121 8.64 -1.32 -9.57
CA THR A 121 9.73 -1.06 -10.53
C THR A 121 9.61 -1.92 -11.77
N LYS A 122 9.19 -3.17 -11.62
CA LYS A 122 8.98 -4.13 -12.72
C LYS A 122 8.08 -5.30 -12.32
N VAL A 123 7.48 -5.95 -13.31
CA VAL A 123 6.77 -7.23 -13.13
C VAL A 123 7.35 -8.28 -14.08
N GLU A 124 7.73 -9.43 -13.53
CA GLU A 124 8.37 -10.51 -14.28
C GLU A 124 7.58 -11.81 -14.20
N VAL A 125 7.48 -12.51 -15.34
CA VAL A 125 7.08 -13.92 -15.37
C VAL A 125 8.33 -14.79 -15.24
N ARG A 126 8.43 -15.54 -14.14
CA ARG A 126 9.59 -16.37 -13.77
C ARG A 126 9.20 -17.85 -13.70
N ARG A 127 10.16 -18.73 -13.39
CA ARG A 127 9.95 -20.19 -13.34
C ARG A 127 10.21 -20.80 -11.97
N ASN A 128 9.32 -21.70 -11.58
CA ASN A 128 9.48 -22.57 -10.42
C ASN A 128 10.49 -23.69 -10.68
N PRO A 129 11.03 -24.34 -9.63
CA PRO A 129 11.95 -25.46 -9.80
C PRO A 129 11.32 -26.65 -10.55
N ASN A 130 10.00 -26.81 -10.43
CA ASN A 130 9.19 -27.78 -11.18
C ASN A 130 8.93 -27.36 -12.65
N GLY A 131 9.43 -26.21 -13.08
CA GLY A 131 9.28 -25.66 -14.44
C GLY A 131 8.03 -24.81 -14.68
N THR A 132 7.09 -24.73 -13.73
CA THR A 132 5.87 -23.93 -13.88
C THR A 132 6.19 -22.44 -13.87
N ARG A 133 5.37 -21.62 -14.55
CA ARG A 133 5.59 -20.17 -14.65
C ARG A 133 4.78 -19.47 -13.57
N TYR A 134 5.34 -18.46 -12.91
CA TYR A 134 4.66 -17.67 -11.87
C TYR A 134 4.95 -16.17 -12.04
N LEU A 135 4.18 -15.33 -11.35
CA LEU A 135 4.33 -13.87 -11.41
C LEU A 135 5.18 -13.33 -10.25
N SER A 136 6.12 -12.45 -10.55
CA SER A 136 7.04 -11.80 -9.63
C SER A 136 6.88 -10.28 -9.67
N LEU A 137 6.62 -9.67 -8.51
CA LEU A 137 6.34 -8.25 -8.36
C LEU A 137 7.53 -7.58 -7.70
N HIS A 138 8.20 -6.64 -8.39
CA HIS A 138 9.31 -5.89 -7.81
C HIS A 138 8.83 -4.57 -7.23
N PHE A 139 8.85 -4.48 -5.91
CA PHE A 139 8.54 -3.29 -5.14
C PHE A 139 9.78 -2.47 -4.85
N ALA A 140 9.62 -1.15 -4.78
CA ALA A 140 10.59 -0.24 -4.22
C ALA A 140 9.98 0.57 -3.07
N SER A 141 10.84 1.18 -2.25
CA SER A 141 10.46 1.92 -1.05
C SER A 141 9.40 3.01 -1.23
N PRO A 142 9.26 3.71 -2.39
CA PRO A 142 8.15 4.63 -2.61
C PRO A 142 6.76 4.02 -2.41
N ILE A 143 6.62 2.67 -2.44
CA ILE A 143 5.36 1.99 -2.12
C ILE A 143 4.82 2.36 -0.73
N ARG A 144 5.70 2.72 0.22
CA ARG A 144 5.29 3.14 1.57
C ARG A 144 4.31 4.32 1.53
N ALA A 145 4.46 5.23 0.56
CA ALA A 145 3.61 6.40 0.41
C ALA A 145 2.18 6.05 -0.04
N ALA A 146 1.96 4.89 -0.66
CA ALA A 146 0.60 4.41 -0.94
C ALA A 146 -0.11 3.86 0.31
N GLY A 147 0.66 3.54 1.36
CA GLY A 147 0.16 2.93 2.58
C GLY A 147 -0.05 1.42 2.48
N GLY A 148 -0.05 0.76 3.64
CA GLY A 148 -0.11 -0.70 3.73
C GLY A 148 -1.31 -1.35 3.02
N THR A 149 -2.49 -0.73 3.09
CA THR A 149 -3.68 -1.28 2.41
C THR A 149 -3.51 -1.34 0.90
N ALA A 150 -2.95 -0.28 0.28
CA ALA A 150 -2.74 -0.26 -1.16
C ALA A 150 -1.66 -1.27 -1.59
N ALA A 151 -0.58 -1.41 -0.80
CA ALA A 151 0.44 -2.42 -1.04
C ALA A 151 -0.12 -3.86 -0.97
N ALA A 152 -0.93 -4.16 0.07
CA ALA A 152 -1.57 -5.45 0.23
C ALA A 152 -2.53 -5.78 -0.92
N LEU A 153 -3.38 -4.82 -1.31
CA LEU A 153 -4.30 -4.97 -2.43
C LEU A 153 -3.57 -5.14 -3.77
N THR A 154 -2.42 -4.50 -3.94
CA THR A 154 -1.58 -4.68 -5.14
C THR A 154 -1.12 -6.13 -5.28
N ILE A 155 -0.70 -6.76 -4.18
CA ILE A 155 -0.32 -8.19 -4.17
C ILE A 155 -1.53 -9.08 -4.50
N LEU A 156 -2.71 -8.76 -3.95
CA LEU A 156 -3.95 -9.46 -4.27
C LEU A 156 -4.33 -9.32 -5.75
N VAL A 157 -4.20 -8.12 -6.32
CA VAL A 157 -4.40 -7.89 -7.76
C VAL A 157 -3.40 -8.71 -8.57
N GLY A 158 -2.15 -8.83 -8.13
CA GLY A 158 -1.15 -9.71 -8.73
C GLY A 158 -1.63 -11.16 -8.82
N ASP A 159 -2.30 -11.68 -7.79
CA ASP A 159 -2.93 -13.00 -7.81
C ASP A 159 -4.07 -13.10 -8.83
N VAL A 160 -4.89 -12.06 -8.96
CA VAL A 160 -5.95 -12.04 -9.98
C VAL A 160 -5.36 -12.02 -11.40
N ILE A 161 -4.35 -11.18 -11.64
CA ILE A 161 -3.66 -11.09 -12.94
C ILE A 161 -3.01 -12.42 -13.30
N ARG A 162 -2.24 -13.02 -12.38
CA ARG A 162 -1.53 -14.29 -12.67
C ARG A 162 -2.50 -15.43 -12.99
N ARG A 163 -3.68 -15.47 -12.37
CA ARG A 163 -4.75 -16.44 -12.72
C ARG A 163 -5.32 -16.19 -14.12
N LYS A 164 -5.54 -14.92 -14.50
CA LYS A 164 -6.00 -14.56 -15.86
C LYS A 164 -4.97 -14.89 -16.93
N LEU A 165 -3.69 -14.79 -16.60
CA LEU A 165 -2.57 -15.18 -17.48
C LEU A 165 -2.23 -16.68 -17.41
N HIS A 166 -3.02 -17.49 -16.69
CA HIS A 166 -2.79 -18.92 -16.51
C HIS A 166 -1.39 -19.27 -15.95
N LEU A 167 -0.89 -18.40 -15.08
CA LEU A 167 0.35 -18.60 -14.33
C LEU A 167 0.07 -19.32 -13.01
N ASP A 168 1.00 -20.20 -12.65
CA ASP A 168 0.97 -20.97 -11.42
C ASP A 168 1.33 -20.10 -10.20
N ARG A 169 1.19 -20.67 -9.00
CA ARG A 169 1.59 -20.04 -7.75
C ARG A 169 3.12 -19.97 -7.65
N PHE A 170 3.60 -18.93 -6.98
CA PHE A 170 4.97 -18.87 -6.52
C PHE A 170 5.27 -20.01 -5.53
N LEU A 171 6.36 -20.74 -5.76
CA LEU A 171 6.84 -21.80 -4.88
C LEU A 171 8.24 -21.39 -4.36
N PRO A 172 8.32 -20.81 -3.15
CA PRO A 172 9.60 -20.44 -2.55
C PRO A 172 10.38 -21.67 -2.07
N SER A 173 11.72 -21.59 -2.08
CA SER A 173 12.56 -22.52 -1.33
C SER A 173 12.62 -22.15 0.16
N GLU A 174 13.03 -23.07 1.03
CA GLU A 174 13.23 -22.77 2.45
C GLU A 174 14.31 -21.70 2.66
N GLU A 175 15.37 -21.68 1.85
CA GLU A 175 16.38 -20.61 1.90
C GLU A 175 15.81 -19.25 1.49
N GLU A 176 14.90 -19.22 0.52
CA GLU A 176 14.19 -17.99 0.14
C GLU A 176 13.27 -17.51 1.25
N ILE A 177 12.61 -18.41 1.97
CA ILE A 177 11.74 -18.08 3.11
C ILE A 177 12.56 -17.47 4.24
N GLU A 178 13.62 -18.14 4.69
CA GLU A 178 14.46 -17.61 5.76
C GLU A 178 15.17 -16.31 5.36
N ARG A 179 15.43 -16.10 4.07
CA ARG A 179 15.89 -14.81 3.55
C ARG A 179 14.89 -13.67 3.82
N TYR A 180 13.58 -13.89 3.73
CA TYR A 180 12.60 -12.85 4.09
C TYR A 180 12.60 -12.55 5.59
N VAL A 181 12.81 -13.57 6.44
CA VAL A 181 12.90 -13.40 7.89
C VAL A 181 14.11 -12.52 8.24
N GLU A 182 15.29 -12.89 7.73
CA GLU A 182 16.53 -12.13 7.93
C GLU A 182 16.41 -10.70 7.39
N GLU A 183 15.84 -10.50 6.19
CA GLU A 183 15.63 -9.17 5.64
C GLU A 183 14.65 -8.32 6.46
N ALA A 184 13.59 -8.91 7.02
CA ALA A 184 12.63 -8.18 7.84
C ALA A 184 13.24 -7.73 9.17
N GLU A 185 14.02 -8.59 9.83
CA GLU A 185 14.74 -8.25 11.06
C GLU A 185 15.74 -7.12 10.82
N LEU A 186 16.61 -7.26 9.80
CA LEU A 186 17.57 -6.22 9.44
C LEU A 186 16.90 -4.90 9.02
N TYR A 187 15.78 -4.98 8.30
CA TYR A 187 15.07 -3.78 7.90
C TYR A 187 14.42 -3.06 9.10
N ALA A 188 13.92 -3.79 10.10
CA ALA A 188 13.35 -3.23 11.31
C ALA A 188 14.38 -2.47 12.17
N GLU A 189 15.66 -2.87 12.11
CA GLU A 189 16.76 -2.14 12.78
C GLU A 189 17.10 -0.82 12.08
N LEU A 190 16.93 -0.76 10.76
CA LEU A 190 17.29 0.39 9.93
C LEU A 190 16.16 1.42 9.83
N GLU A 191 14.93 0.94 9.77
CA GLU A 191 13.72 1.73 9.54
C GLU A 191 12.65 1.34 10.54
N HIS A 192 11.98 2.32 11.13
CA HIS A 192 10.90 2.05 12.07
C HIS A 192 9.67 1.50 11.33
N LEU A 193 9.42 0.19 11.47
CA LEU A 193 8.22 -0.47 10.96
C LEU A 193 7.01 -0.15 11.84
N GLN A 194 5.85 0.07 11.21
CA GLN A 194 4.58 0.27 11.95
C GLN A 194 4.07 -1.02 12.62
N PHE A 195 4.61 -2.17 12.20
CA PHE A 195 4.23 -3.49 12.67
C PHE A 195 5.44 -4.41 12.55
N THR A 196 5.79 -5.08 13.64
CA THR A 196 6.91 -6.03 13.68
C THR A 196 6.36 -7.44 13.82
N PRO A 197 6.34 -8.24 12.73
CA PRO A 197 5.79 -9.59 12.75
C PRO A 197 6.74 -10.57 13.41
N SER A 198 6.19 -11.68 13.90
CA SER A 198 7.02 -12.82 14.31
C SER A 198 7.67 -13.48 13.07
N PRO A 199 8.86 -14.11 13.22
CA PRO A 199 9.45 -14.92 12.16
C PRO A 199 8.52 -16.00 11.61
N GLU A 200 7.67 -16.59 12.45
CA GLU A 200 6.69 -17.59 12.03
C GLU A 200 5.61 -17.02 11.11
N ASP A 201 5.16 -15.79 11.36
CA ASP A 201 4.15 -15.14 10.51
C ASP A 201 4.74 -14.74 9.16
N ILE A 202 6.01 -14.33 9.12
CA ILE A 202 6.74 -14.13 7.86
C ILE A 202 6.81 -15.44 7.07
N ARG A 203 7.26 -16.54 7.72
CA ARG A 203 7.32 -17.86 7.08
C ARG A 203 5.96 -18.31 6.57
N LEU A 204 4.91 -18.12 7.36
CA LEU A 204 3.54 -18.44 6.98
C LEU A 204 3.11 -17.66 5.74
N ALA A 205 3.36 -16.34 5.72
CA ALA A 205 3.00 -15.51 4.59
C ALA A 205 3.77 -15.88 3.32
N VAL A 206 5.09 -15.97 3.38
CA VAL A 206 5.92 -16.26 2.19
C VAL A 206 5.57 -17.62 1.60
N ARG A 207 5.34 -18.65 2.43
CA ARG A 207 4.93 -19.99 1.96
C ARG A 207 3.58 -20.00 1.22
N ASN A 208 2.67 -19.09 1.56
CA ASN A 208 1.30 -19.11 1.04
C ASN A 208 1.04 -18.04 -0.03
N LEU A 209 1.89 -17.02 -0.15
CA LEU A 209 1.72 -15.97 -1.15
C LEU A 209 1.72 -16.56 -2.58
N PRO A 210 0.69 -16.29 -3.39
CA PRO A 210 0.58 -16.88 -4.73
C PRO A 210 1.50 -16.21 -5.77
N VAL A 211 2.06 -15.05 -5.44
CA VAL A 211 3.00 -14.28 -6.28
C VAL A 211 4.27 -13.98 -5.48
N GLU A 212 5.41 -13.88 -6.15
CA GLU A 212 6.67 -13.49 -5.49
C GLU A 212 6.63 -11.99 -5.21
N VAL A 213 6.83 -11.61 -3.94
CA VAL A 213 6.96 -10.21 -3.52
C VAL A 213 8.45 -9.93 -3.36
N THR A 214 9.04 -9.30 -4.37
CA THR A 214 10.48 -9.01 -4.40
C THR A 214 10.72 -7.54 -4.70
N GLY A 215 11.94 -7.14 -5.02
CA GLY A 215 12.26 -5.73 -5.19
C GLY A 215 13.74 -5.46 -5.41
N GLU A 216 14.05 -4.19 -5.65
CA GLU A 216 15.43 -3.73 -5.69
C GLU A 216 15.96 -3.47 -4.26
N PRO A 217 17.29 -3.50 -4.07
CA PRO A 217 17.91 -3.07 -2.83
C PRO A 217 17.51 -1.65 -2.43
N THR A 218 17.04 -1.46 -1.20
CA THR A 218 16.75 -0.11 -0.68
C THR A 218 18.00 0.56 -0.13
N ASN A 219 18.79 -0.17 0.64
CA ASN A 219 20.03 0.33 1.24
C ASN A 219 21.19 -0.62 0.92
N LYS A 220 22.29 -0.07 0.38
CA LYS A 220 23.49 -0.84 0.00
C LYS A 220 24.37 -1.22 1.19
N GLU A 221 24.13 -0.65 2.37
CA GLU A 221 24.83 -0.98 3.61
C GLU A 221 24.15 -2.15 4.35
N ALA A 222 22.87 -2.38 4.06
CA ALA A 222 22.08 -3.46 4.63
C ALA A 222 22.30 -4.76 3.86
N VAL A 223 23.23 -5.61 4.33
CA VAL A 223 23.63 -6.84 3.66
C VAL A 223 23.25 -8.05 4.51
N VAL A 224 22.59 -9.03 3.91
CA VAL A 224 22.31 -10.30 4.58
C VAL A 224 23.57 -11.14 4.77
N THR A 225 23.55 -11.96 5.81
CA THR A 225 24.68 -12.77 6.28
C THR A 225 24.45 -14.26 6.01
N ALA A 226 23.28 -14.80 6.35
CA ALA A 226 23.01 -16.24 6.30
C ALA A 226 22.56 -16.69 4.91
N HIS A 227 21.56 -16.03 4.32
CA HIS A 227 20.90 -16.53 3.11
C HIS A 227 21.37 -15.79 1.85
N ARG A 228 22.66 -15.95 1.51
CA ARG A 228 23.32 -15.23 0.40
C ARG A 228 23.24 -15.97 -0.94
N ASN A 229 23.36 -15.21 -2.03
CA ASN A 229 23.53 -15.67 -3.41
C ASN A 229 22.37 -16.55 -3.94
N LEU A 230 21.15 -16.26 -3.49
CA LEU A 230 19.97 -16.94 -4.00
C LEU A 230 19.76 -16.61 -5.49
N PRO A 231 19.65 -17.62 -6.38
CA PRO A 231 19.56 -17.41 -7.82
C PRO A 231 18.42 -16.48 -8.23
N ARG A 232 17.29 -16.54 -7.52
CA ARG A 232 16.13 -15.70 -7.79
C ARG A 232 16.31 -14.25 -7.37
N VAL A 233 17.06 -13.99 -6.31
CA VAL A 233 17.23 -12.65 -5.76
C VAL A 233 18.35 -11.90 -6.50
N GLY A 234 19.42 -12.60 -6.89
CA GLY A 234 20.51 -12.02 -7.68
C GLY A 234 21.41 -11.03 -6.93
N HIS A 235 21.13 -10.74 -5.65
CA HIS A 235 21.95 -9.88 -4.79
C HIS A 235 21.77 -10.21 -3.29
N ASN A 236 22.61 -9.59 -2.45
CA ASN A 236 22.67 -9.85 -1.01
C ASN A 236 22.21 -8.67 -0.13
N PHE A 237 21.65 -7.63 -0.73
CA PHE A 237 21.12 -6.48 -0.01
C PHE A 237 19.64 -6.64 0.37
N VAL A 238 19.22 -5.91 1.42
CA VAL A 238 17.82 -5.88 1.90
C VAL A 238 16.90 -5.19 0.89
N ARG A 239 15.76 -5.82 0.59
CA ARG A 239 14.73 -5.35 -0.35
C ARG A 239 13.60 -4.64 0.40
N GLY A 240 13.86 -3.41 0.86
CA GLY A 240 12.94 -2.69 1.75
C GLY A 240 11.54 -2.51 1.19
N GLY A 241 11.38 -2.26 -0.12
CA GLY A 241 10.07 -2.18 -0.76
C GLY A 241 9.25 -3.48 -0.64
N ALA A 242 9.91 -4.63 -0.80
CA ALA A 242 9.30 -5.95 -0.66
C ALA A 242 8.90 -6.23 0.80
N ILE A 243 9.79 -5.91 1.75
CA ILE A 243 9.54 -6.06 3.17
C ILE A 243 8.38 -5.17 3.63
N LEU A 244 8.33 -3.91 3.21
CA LEU A 244 7.20 -3.02 3.50
C LEU A 244 5.88 -3.57 2.97
N ALA A 245 5.85 -4.04 1.71
CA ALA A 245 4.64 -4.58 1.10
C ALA A 245 4.16 -5.87 1.79
N LEU A 246 5.09 -6.71 2.26
CA LEU A 246 4.78 -7.92 3.02
C LEU A 246 4.30 -7.59 4.44
N VAL A 247 5.06 -6.77 5.17
CA VAL A 247 4.91 -6.54 6.60
C VAL A 247 3.85 -5.49 6.91
N GLU A 248 4.05 -4.24 6.47
CA GLU A 248 3.06 -3.15 6.67
C GLU A 248 1.85 -3.31 5.73
N GLY A 249 2.00 -4.10 4.67
CA GLY A 249 0.91 -4.47 3.77
C GLY A 249 0.19 -5.73 4.21
N VAL A 250 0.60 -6.88 3.69
CA VAL A 250 -0.16 -8.15 3.81
C VAL A 250 -0.40 -8.54 5.26
N LEU A 251 0.65 -8.54 6.09
CA LEU A 251 0.54 -8.97 7.48
C LEU A 251 -0.24 -7.96 8.32
N GLN A 252 0.20 -6.70 8.40
CA GLN A 252 -0.47 -5.67 9.21
C GLN A 252 -1.93 -5.42 8.78
N LYS A 253 -2.24 -5.55 7.49
CA LYS A 253 -3.60 -5.32 6.95
C LYS A 253 -4.35 -6.61 6.65
N ALA A 254 -3.92 -7.76 7.19
CA ALA A 254 -4.58 -9.05 6.98
C ALA A 254 -6.10 -9.03 7.24
N PRO A 255 -6.63 -8.42 8.34
CA PRO A 255 -8.07 -8.37 8.57
C PRO A 255 -8.84 -7.59 7.50
N LYS A 256 -8.24 -6.52 6.97
CA LYS A 256 -8.84 -5.73 5.90
C LYS A 256 -8.75 -6.44 4.56
N LEU A 257 -7.62 -7.12 4.29
CA LEU A 257 -7.42 -7.92 3.09
C LEU A 257 -8.41 -9.09 2.99
N LEU A 258 -8.67 -9.78 4.11
CA LEU A 258 -9.67 -10.85 4.22
C LEU A 258 -11.05 -10.40 3.77
N LYS A 259 -11.51 -9.20 4.19
CA LYS A 259 -12.81 -8.66 3.76
C LYS A 259 -12.94 -8.58 2.24
N TYR A 260 -11.86 -8.23 1.54
CA TYR A 260 -11.87 -8.20 0.08
C TYR A 260 -11.78 -9.62 -0.51
N VAL A 261 -10.94 -10.48 0.03
CA VAL A 261 -10.82 -11.89 -0.40
C VAL A 261 -12.18 -12.60 -0.34
N GLU A 262 -12.89 -12.47 0.78
CA GLU A 262 -14.23 -13.05 0.98
C GLU A 262 -15.26 -12.45 0.02
N LYS A 263 -15.28 -11.11 -0.08
CA LYS A 263 -16.22 -10.39 -0.96
C LYS A 263 -16.04 -10.76 -2.44
N LEU A 264 -14.81 -11.10 -2.84
CA LEU A 264 -14.45 -11.46 -4.21
C LEU A 264 -14.40 -12.97 -4.45
N GLU A 265 -14.72 -13.76 -3.41
CA GLU A 265 -14.69 -15.23 -3.44
C GLU A 265 -13.35 -15.79 -3.96
N LEU A 266 -12.23 -15.19 -3.53
CA LEU A 266 -10.89 -15.60 -3.96
C LEU A 266 -10.38 -16.78 -3.11
N ASP A 267 -10.19 -17.92 -3.74
CA ASP A 267 -9.61 -19.12 -3.10
C ASP A 267 -8.12 -18.98 -2.78
N GLY A 268 -7.60 -19.77 -1.84
CA GLY A 268 -6.15 -19.89 -1.57
C GLY A 268 -5.55 -18.85 -0.63
N TRP A 269 -6.39 -18.00 -0.02
CA TRP A 269 -6.02 -16.97 0.95
C TRP A 269 -6.48 -17.29 2.39
N ASP A 270 -7.02 -18.49 2.64
CA ASP A 270 -7.58 -18.89 3.95
C ASP A 270 -6.57 -18.79 5.11
N TRP A 271 -5.28 -18.89 4.80
CA TRP A 271 -4.19 -18.73 5.78
C TRP A 271 -4.17 -17.35 6.44
N LEU A 272 -4.74 -16.32 5.80
CA LEU A 272 -4.86 -14.98 6.38
C LEU A 272 -5.75 -14.97 7.62
N HIS A 273 -6.72 -15.89 7.76
CA HIS A 273 -7.54 -16.00 8.97
C HIS A 273 -6.65 -16.21 10.20
N LYS A 274 -5.65 -17.10 10.10
CA LYS A 274 -4.71 -17.35 11.20
C LYS A 274 -3.91 -16.11 11.58
N VAL A 275 -3.50 -15.32 10.60
CA VAL A 275 -2.77 -14.06 10.85
C VAL A 275 -3.68 -13.01 11.47
N ALA A 276 -4.91 -12.88 10.97
CA ALA A 276 -5.89 -11.93 11.48
C ALA A 276 -6.36 -12.28 12.90
N GLU A 277 -6.54 -13.57 13.21
CA GLU A 277 -6.85 -14.06 14.56
C GLU A 277 -5.70 -13.76 15.52
N LYS A 278 -4.44 -14.06 15.15
CA LYS A 278 -3.28 -13.71 15.96
C LYS A 278 -3.16 -12.21 16.22
N LEU A 279 -3.46 -11.36 15.23
CA LEU A 279 -3.44 -9.91 15.41
C LEU A 279 -4.52 -9.45 16.40
N GLN A 280 -5.73 -10.01 16.31
CA GLN A 280 -6.80 -9.70 17.27
C GLN A 280 -6.47 -10.21 18.67
N VAL A 281 -5.84 -11.38 18.79
CA VAL A 281 -5.37 -11.90 20.07
C VAL A 281 -4.22 -11.07 20.62
N ALA A 282 -3.24 -10.65 19.81
CA ALA A 282 -2.18 -9.75 20.27
C ALA A 282 -2.69 -8.36 20.67
N GLU A 283 -3.77 -7.88 20.06
CA GLU A 283 -4.50 -6.68 20.50
C GLU A 283 -5.28 -6.91 21.81
N ARG A 284 -5.59 -8.17 22.17
CA ARG A 284 -6.30 -8.57 23.41
C ARG A 284 -5.39 -9.09 24.54
N ASP A 285 -4.24 -9.69 24.24
CA ASP A 285 -3.29 -10.21 25.21
C ASP A 285 -2.40 -9.07 25.74
N GLN A 286 -2.17 -8.03 24.92
CA GLN A 286 -1.69 -6.75 25.45
C GLN A 286 -2.64 -6.29 26.56
N THR A 287 -3.96 -6.41 26.39
CA THR A 287 -4.93 -6.03 27.43
C THR A 287 -5.03 -6.96 28.66
N GLU A 288 -4.38 -8.14 28.70
CA GLU A 288 -4.52 -9.09 29.82
C GLU A 288 -3.23 -9.36 30.64
N GLU A 289 -2.01 -9.00 30.17
CA GLU A 289 -0.73 -9.25 30.91
C GLU A 289 -0.44 -8.26 32.06
N GLY A 290 -1.47 -7.73 32.72
CA GLY A 290 -1.37 -6.80 33.85
C GLY A 290 -2.17 -7.17 35.10
N GLU A 291 -2.95 -8.26 35.10
CA GLU A 291 -3.83 -8.62 36.22
C GLU A 291 -3.31 -9.81 37.04
N GLU A 292 -2.30 -9.58 37.87
CA GLU A 292 -2.13 -10.33 39.12
C GLU A 292 -1.86 -9.34 40.27
N GLU A 293 -2.92 -8.73 40.83
CA GLU A 293 -3.15 -8.60 42.29
C GLU A 293 -4.50 -7.89 42.58
N GLU A 294 -5.44 -8.68 43.11
CA GLU A 294 -6.59 -8.35 44.00
C GLU A 294 -7.38 -7.03 43.83
N GLY A 295 -8.62 -7.17 43.32
CA GLY A 295 -9.82 -6.64 44.00
C GLY A 295 -10.49 -5.37 43.45
N GLU A 296 -11.72 -5.56 42.96
CA GLU A 296 -12.84 -4.60 42.84
C GLU A 296 -12.93 -3.66 41.60
N GLU A 297 -13.98 -3.96 40.82
CA GLU A 297 -14.81 -3.10 39.95
C GLU A 297 -14.36 -2.84 38.49
N GLU A 298 -15.22 -3.33 37.59
CA GLU A 298 -15.25 -3.24 36.13
C GLU A 298 -15.14 -1.81 35.57
N GLU A 299 -13.95 -1.35 35.13
CA GLU A 299 -13.76 -0.24 34.14
C GLU A 299 -12.46 -0.39 33.31
N GLY A 300 -12.02 -1.61 32.98
CA GLY A 300 -10.66 -1.92 32.49
C GLY A 300 -10.40 -2.05 30.98
N GLU A 301 -11.24 -1.50 30.08
CA GLU A 301 -11.04 -1.67 28.61
C GLU A 301 -10.25 -0.51 27.93
N GLU A 302 -9.95 0.60 28.61
CA GLU A 302 -9.47 1.86 27.97
C GLU A 302 -7.98 2.21 28.18
N GLU A 303 -7.17 1.43 28.90
CA GLU A 303 -5.86 1.92 29.39
C GLU A 303 -4.66 1.83 28.42
N GLU A 304 -4.56 0.81 27.56
CA GLU A 304 -3.28 0.55 26.84
C GLU A 304 -3.06 1.32 25.54
N GLY A 305 -4.12 1.80 24.89
CA GLY A 305 -3.98 2.66 23.71
C GLY A 305 -3.25 3.97 24.02
N GLU A 306 -3.23 4.36 25.30
CA GLU A 306 -2.92 5.70 25.75
C GLU A 306 -1.45 5.93 26.11
N GLU A 307 -0.68 4.91 26.46
CA GLU A 307 0.75 5.09 26.75
C GLU A 307 1.61 5.26 25.49
N ARG A 308 1.04 5.07 24.29
CA ARG A 308 1.79 5.17 23.02
C ARG A 308 2.48 6.52 22.83
N TYR A 309 1.87 7.63 23.28
CA TYR A 309 2.51 8.95 23.15
C TYR A 309 3.65 9.17 24.17
N LEU A 310 3.76 8.33 25.19
CA LEU A 310 4.83 8.38 26.20
C LEU A 310 6.09 7.61 25.77
N LYS A 311 5.99 6.69 24.80
CA LYS A 311 7.12 5.87 24.35
C LYS A 311 8.27 6.69 23.72
N GLU A 312 7.97 7.89 23.21
CA GLU A 312 8.95 8.79 22.59
C GLU A 312 8.90 10.23 23.12
N VAL A 313 9.31 10.43 24.39
CA VAL A 313 9.47 11.79 24.95
C VAL A 313 10.84 12.36 24.58
N ILE A 314 10.87 13.18 23.53
CA ILE A 314 12.06 13.92 23.11
C ILE A 314 12.31 15.11 24.04
N GLY A 315 13.56 15.33 24.44
CA GLY A 315 13.96 16.49 25.25
C GLY A 315 13.48 17.82 24.66
N GLY A 316 12.84 18.64 25.49
CA GLY A 316 12.27 19.93 25.09
C GLY A 316 10.80 19.89 24.62
N ARG A 317 10.20 18.70 24.48
CA ARG A 317 8.74 18.57 24.30
C ARG A 317 8.07 18.49 25.68
N PRO A 318 7.17 19.43 26.03
CA PRO A 318 6.51 19.41 27.33
C PRO A 318 5.53 18.24 27.41
N PHE A 319 5.63 17.49 28.50
CA PHE A 319 4.62 16.52 28.90
C PHE A 319 3.52 17.26 29.68
N LEU A 320 2.29 17.21 29.18
CA LEU A 320 1.19 18.06 29.68
C LEU A 320 0.34 17.37 30.75
N CYS A 321 0.01 16.10 30.60
CA CYS A 321 -0.69 15.30 31.60
C CYS A 321 -0.48 13.80 31.35
N PRO A 322 -0.47 12.96 32.38
CA PRO A 322 -0.48 11.50 32.23
C PRO A 322 -1.80 10.98 31.62
N PRO A 323 -1.79 9.75 31.05
CA PRO A 323 -2.99 9.05 30.63
C PRO A 323 -4.01 9.01 31.76
N HIS A 324 -5.29 9.24 31.45
CA HIS A 324 -6.41 9.25 32.40
C HIS A 324 -6.25 10.10 33.68
N ALA A 325 -5.24 10.97 33.76
CA ALA A 325 -4.95 11.70 34.98
C ALA A 325 -6.03 12.77 35.24
N ARG A 326 -6.68 12.66 36.41
CA ARG A 326 -7.57 13.70 36.93
C ARG A 326 -6.79 15.02 37.05
N GLY A 327 -7.19 16.03 36.27
CA GLY A 327 -6.49 17.32 36.16
C GLY A 327 -5.90 17.59 34.78
N GLY A 328 -5.90 16.60 33.87
CA GLY A 328 -5.54 16.76 32.46
C GLY A 328 -6.63 17.44 31.61
N PHE A 329 -6.54 17.26 30.29
CA PHE A 329 -7.51 17.82 29.35
C PHE A 329 -8.89 17.18 29.51
N ARG A 330 -9.85 17.93 30.09
CA ARG A 330 -11.23 17.44 30.23
C ARG A 330 -11.89 17.25 28.86
N LEU A 331 -12.21 15.99 28.54
CA LEU A 331 -12.91 15.63 27.31
C LEU A 331 -14.29 16.32 27.23
N ARG A 332 -14.59 16.90 26.07
CA ARG A 332 -15.91 17.47 25.76
C ARG A 332 -16.28 17.09 24.34
N TYR A 333 -17.28 16.22 24.20
CA TYR A 333 -17.83 15.89 22.89
C TYR A 333 -18.37 17.13 22.20
N GLY A 334 -17.92 17.37 20.98
CA GLY A 334 -18.35 18.51 20.19
C GLY A 334 -17.54 18.63 18.92
N ARG A 335 -18.14 19.29 17.91
CA ARG A 335 -17.46 19.65 16.67
C ARG A 335 -17.58 21.16 16.48
N ALA A 336 -16.47 21.86 16.62
CA ALA A 336 -16.37 23.28 16.36
C ALA A 336 -16.04 23.51 14.89
N ARG A 337 -16.10 24.78 14.45
CA ARG A 337 -15.79 25.16 13.06
C ARG A 337 -14.36 24.79 12.65
N ASN A 338 -13.44 24.71 13.60
CA ASN A 338 -12.02 24.41 13.41
C ASN A 338 -11.63 22.98 13.85
N THR A 339 -12.57 22.17 14.34
CA THR A 339 -12.30 20.83 14.88
C THR A 339 -13.06 19.74 14.13
N GLY A 340 -12.66 18.48 14.33
CA GLY A 340 -13.45 17.30 14.01
C GLY A 340 -13.05 16.46 12.81
N TYR A 341 -12.23 16.93 11.86
CA TYR A 341 -11.70 16.01 10.84
C TYR A 341 -10.70 15.03 11.47
N ALA A 342 -9.67 15.58 12.10
CA ALA A 342 -8.73 14.86 12.97
C ALA A 342 -8.13 15.80 14.05
N THR A 343 -8.69 17.00 14.20
CA THR A 343 -8.22 18.02 15.14
C THR A 343 -9.16 18.12 16.32
N VAL A 344 -8.58 18.31 17.50
CA VAL A 344 -9.27 18.54 18.78
C VAL A 344 -9.48 20.02 19.07
#